data_AF-A0AAN8PL86-F1
#
_entry.id   AF-A0AAN8PL86-F1
#
_cell.length_a   1.000
_cell.length_b   1.000
_cell.length_c   1.000
_cell.angle_alpha   90.00
_cell.angle_beta   90.00
_cell.angle_gamma   90.00
#
_symmetry.space_group_name_H-M   'P 1'
#
loop_
_entity.id
_entity.type
_entity.pdbx_description
1 polymer ?
#
loop_
_entity_poly.entity_id
_entity_poly.type
_entity_poly.pdbx_seq_one_letter_code
_entity_poly.pdbx_strand_id
1 'polypeptide(L)'
;MSPFFGWFLQLLGFSALTQPILQPITQSTINLEWIVKPENGNIPSTAIQIKPTMSSIFYFCEVTTAEGQKIPGTLKSTDNSCKYESNGSVTSSTEFSILSNPNGAKIDYKYRPANKPPPSGAVKCNEGSYCFLGKSVYNDGICEELPGKIVAPRGQLIMTTSNNKVKTCGSILYLIKN
;
A
#
# COMPACT_ATOMS: atom_id res chain seq x y z
N MET A 1 19.42 90.16 19.57
CA MET A 1 20.18 89.54 20.68
C MET A 1 19.70 88.11 20.84
N SER A 2 20.51 87.13 20.42
CA SER A 2 20.44 85.73 20.91
C SER A 2 20.84 85.73 22.40
N PRO A 3 20.52 84.70 23.24
CA PRO A 3 21.09 83.33 23.09
C PRO A 3 20.14 82.19 23.61
N PHE A 4 20.13 80.97 23.02
CA PHE A 4 20.82 79.70 23.39
C PHE A 4 20.13 78.70 24.36
N PHE A 5 20.35 77.39 24.06
CA PHE A 5 20.25 76.15 24.87
C PHE A 5 18.84 75.63 25.25
N GLY A 6 18.46 74.34 25.17
CA GLY A 6 19.09 73.08 24.76
C GLY A 6 18.24 71.86 25.23
N TRP A 7 18.33 70.74 24.50
CA TRP A 7 18.20 69.32 24.93
C TRP A 7 16.90 68.77 25.56
N PHE A 8 16.26 67.76 24.93
CA PHE A 8 16.31 66.34 25.37
C PHE A 8 15.66 65.36 24.37
N LEU A 9 16.35 64.23 24.16
CA LEU A 9 15.97 63.04 23.39
C LEU A 9 14.85 62.23 24.09
N GLN A 10 14.03 61.51 23.32
CA GLN A 10 13.72 60.10 23.63
C GLN A 10 13.28 59.33 22.38
N LEU A 11 14.24 58.56 21.83
CA LEU A 11 14.01 57.51 20.84
C LEU A 11 13.54 56.25 21.59
N LEU A 12 12.32 55.80 21.31
CA LEU A 12 11.84 54.49 21.75
C LEU A 12 12.42 53.41 20.85
N GLY A 13 13.45 52.72 21.35
CA GLY A 13 13.95 51.48 20.77
C GLY A 13 12.99 50.34 21.06
N PHE A 14 12.29 49.85 20.04
CA PHE A 14 11.59 48.58 20.10
C PHE A 14 12.59 47.46 19.85
N SER A 15 13.04 46.79 20.91
CA SER A 15 13.74 45.51 20.80
C SER A 15 12.73 44.44 20.38
N ALA A 16 12.74 44.06 19.11
CA ALA A 16 12.01 42.91 18.61
C ALA A 16 12.66 41.63 19.18
N LEU A 17 12.01 41.02 20.17
CA LEU A 17 12.32 39.68 20.63
C LEU A 17 11.92 38.68 19.51
N THR A 18 12.89 38.23 18.73
CA THR A 18 12.71 37.10 17.81
C THR A 18 12.57 35.82 18.63
N GLN A 19 11.32 35.39 18.82
CA GLN A 19 11.05 34.04 19.33
C GLN A 19 11.52 33.01 18.29
N PRO A 20 12.19 31.92 18.72
CA PRO A 20 12.54 30.84 17.81
C PRO A 20 11.24 30.20 17.28
N ILE A 21 11.03 30.32 15.97
CA ILE A 21 9.94 29.66 15.25
C ILE A 21 10.25 28.16 15.30
N LEU A 22 9.58 27.45 16.21
CA LEU A 22 9.52 25.99 16.20
C LEU A 22 8.80 25.58 14.92
N GLN A 23 9.55 25.05 13.94
CA GLN A 23 8.96 24.45 12.76
C GLN A 23 8.15 23.22 13.19
N PRO A 24 6.89 23.08 12.76
CA PRO A 24 6.12 21.87 13.04
C PRO A 24 6.82 20.68 12.37
N ILE A 25 7.18 19.69 13.17
CA ILE A 25 7.70 18.41 12.68
C ILE A 25 6.54 17.74 11.94
N THR A 26 6.57 17.76 10.61
CA THR A 26 5.63 17.00 9.80
C THR A 26 5.90 15.51 10.05
N GLN A 27 5.05 14.87 10.85
CA GLN A 27 5.04 13.41 10.95
C GLN A 27 4.76 12.83 9.57
N SER A 28 5.80 12.30 8.90
CA SER A 28 5.61 11.50 7.70
C SER A 28 4.67 10.35 8.02
N THR A 29 3.47 10.37 7.47
CA THR A 29 2.51 9.29 7.62
C THR A 29 3.10 8.03 6.99
N ILE A 30 3.52 7.08 7.82
CA ILE A 30 4.07 5.79 7.42
C ILE A 30 2.95 4.99 6.74
N ASN A 31 2.89 5.04 5.41
CA ASN A 31 1.89 4.37 4.61
C ASN A 31 2.53 3.46 3.55
N LEU A 32 1.74 2.46 3.15
CA LEU A 32 2.02 1.65 1.98
C LEU A 32 1.61 2.43 0.73
N GLU A 33 2.36 2.23 -0.36
CA GLU A 33 2.22 3.00 -1.59
C GLU A 33 2.17 2.07 -2.81
N TRP A 34 1.35 2.44 -3.79
CA TRP A 34 1.34 1.79 -5.10
C TRP A 34 2.34 2.50 -6.01
N ILE A 35 3.47 1.86 -6.28
CA ILE A 35 4.54 2.43 -7.11
C ILE A 35 4.39 1.87 -8.53
N VAL A 36 4.23 2.75 -9.53
CA VAL A 36 4.17 2.34 -10.94
C VAL A 36 5.44 1.57 -11.28
N LYS A 37 5.29 0.39 -11.91
CA LYS A 37 6.45 -0.39 -12.33
C LYS A 37 7.23 0.41 -13.37
N PRO A 38 8.53 0.68 -13.15
CA PRO A 38 9.34 1.40 -14.12
C PRO A 38 9.53 0.58 -15.41
N GLU A 39 9.67 1.28 -16.55
CA GLU A 39 9.80 0.68 -17.89
C GLU A 39 10.99 -0.28 -18.02
N ASN A 40 12.04 -0.09 -17.20
CA ASN A 40 13.20 -0.99 -17.14
C ASN A 40 12.90 -2.37 -16.53
N GLY A 41 11.66 -2.62 -16.11
CA GLY A 41 11.21 -3.91 -15.61
C GLY A 41 11.56 -4.18 -14.14
N ASN A 42 12.30 -3.28 -13.49
CA ASN A 42 12.80 -3.51 -12.14
C ASN A 42 11.70 -3.41 -11.08
N ILE A 43 11.64 -4.40 -10.20
CA ILE A 43 10.74 -4.38 -9.03
C ILE A 43 11.39 -3.53 -7.94
N PRO A 44 10.66 -2.56 -7.33
CA PRO A 44 11.20 -1.76 -6.24
C PRO A 44 11.75 -2.63 -5.10
N SER A 45 12.89 -2.26 -4.53
CA SER A 45 13.48 -2.97 -3.38
C SER A 45 12.58 -2.92 -2.14
N THR A 46 11.69 -1.93 -2.08
CA THR A 46 10.69 -1.71 -1.03
C THR A 46 9.39 -2.48 -1.27
N ALA A 47 9.27 -3.24 -2.36
CA ALA A 47 8.07 -4.00 -2.68
C ALA A 47 7.78 -5.07 -1.61
N ILE A 48 6.50 -5.24 -1.27
CA ILE A 48 6.10 -6.24 -0.27
C ILE A 48 6.20 -7.64 -0.88
N GLN A 49 7.16 -8.43 -0.39
CA GLN A 49 7.42 -9.79 -0.86
C GLN A 49 6.54 -10.81 -0.13
N ILE A 50 5.94 -11.72 -0.90
CA ILE A 50 5.28 -12.93 -0.41
C ILE A 50 6.09 -14.13 -0.90
N LYS A 51 6.55 -14.95 0.05
CA LYS A 51 7.41 -16.12 -0.21
C LYS A 51 6.68 -17.39 0.20
N PRO A 52 5.83 -17.96 -0.67
CA PRO A 52 5.15 -19.22 -0.37
C PRO A 52 6.12 -20.39 -0.31
N THR A 53 7.22 -20.31 -1.08
CA THR A 53 8.33 -21.26 -1.04
C THR A 53 9.65 -20.52 -1.02
N MET A 54 10.73 -21.23 -0.71
CA MET A 54 12.10 -20.66 -0.72
C MET A 54 12.54 -20.17 -2.12
N SER A 55 11.93 -20.70 -3.19
CA SER A 55 12.34 -20.46 -4.57
C SER A 55 11.45 -19.48 -5.34
N SER A 56 10.35 -19.02 -4.74
CA SER A 56 9.39 -18.16 -5.42
C SER A 56 9.04 -16.93 -4.60
N ILE A 57 9.06 -15.77 -5.26
CA ILE A 57 8.68 -14.48 -4.68
C ILE A 57 7.52 -13.94 -5.50
N PHE A 58 6.47 -13.55 -4.81
CA PHE A 58 5.28 -12.92 -5.37
C PHE A 58 5.08 -11.54 -4.76
N TYR A 59 4.39 -10.68 -5.48
CA TYR A 59 4.06 -9.32 -5.10
C TYR A 59 2.60 -9.04 -5.37
N PHE A 60 2.02 -8.12 -4.60
CA PHE A 60 0.76 -7.48 -4.99
C PHE A 60 1.03 -6.49 -6.11
N CYS A 61 0.22 -6.56 -7.16
CA CYS A 61 0.19 -5.56 -8.22
C CYS A 61 -1.23 -4.99 -8.38
N GLU A 62 -1.35 -3.83 -9.01
CA GLU A 62 -2.62 -3.17 -9.31
C GLU A 62 -2.61 -2.68 -10.77
N VAL A 63 -3.62 -3.07 -11.53
CA VAL A 63 -3.84 -2.62 -12.91
C VAL A 63 -4.94 -1.56 -12.91
N THR A 64 -4.73 -0.48 -13.66
CA THR A 64 -5.79 0.50 -13.93
C THR A 64 -6.37 0.22 -15.31
N THR A 65 -7.66 -0.06 -15.40
CA THR A 65 -8.35 -0.31 -16.68
C THR A 65 -8.54 0.98 -17.46
N ALA A 66 -8.97 0.88 -18.73
CA ALA A 66 -9.29 2.03 -19.56
C ALA A 66 -10.41 2.91 -18.96
N GLU A 67 -11.30 2.30 -18.17
CA GLU A 67 -12.40 2.95 -17.45
C GLU A 67 -11.95 3.56 -16.10
N GLY A 68 -10.65 3.51 -15.79
CA GLY A 68 -10.07 4.02 -14.55
C GLY A 68 -10.31 3.12 -13.33
N GLN A 69 -10.80 1.90 -13.53
CA GLN A 69 -10.98 0.95 -12.43
C GLN A 69 -9.65 0.35 -12.00
N LYS A 70 -9.42 0.25 -10.70
CA LYS A 70 -8.19 -0.32 -10.13
C LYS A 70 -8.46 -1.74 -9.68
N ILE A 71 -7.76 -2.69 -10.30
CA ILE A 71 -7.94 -4.13 -10.05
C ILE A 71 -6.63 -4.69 -9.49
N PRO A 72 -6.62 -5.18 -8.24
CA PRO A 72 -5.47 -5.85 -7.66
C PRO A 72 -5.23 -7.22 -8.32
N GLY A 73 -3.98 -7.62 -8.34
CA GLY A 73 -3.51 -8.87 -8.92
C GLY A 73 -2.26 -9.40 -8.23
N THR A 74 -1.68 -10.41 -8.87
CA THR A 74 -0.48 -11.11 -8.45
C THR A 74 0.60 -10.97 -9.52
N LEU A 75 1.81 -10.61 -9.08
CA LEU A 75 3.01 -10.62 -9.90
C LEU A 75 3.99 -11.64 -9.32
N LYS A 76 4.45 -12.59 -10.13
CA LYS A 76 5.60 -13.42 -9.79
C LYS A 76 6.89 -12.67 -10.14
N SER A 77 7.94 -12.78 -9.33
CA SER A 77 9.20 -12.04 -9.53
C SER A 77 9.88 -12.26 -10.87
N THR A 78 9.62 -13.41 -11.52
CA THR A 78 10.15 -13.77 -12.84
C THR A 78 9.28 -13.30 -13.99
N ASP A 79 8.06 -12.83 -13.70
CA ASP A 79 7.06 -12.48 -14.71
C ASP A 79 7.15 -10.97 -15.00
N ASN A 80 6.84 -10.59 -16.24
CA ASN A 80 6.84 -9.20 -16.65
C ASN A 80 5.45 -8.54 -16.61
N SER A 81 4.41 -9.32 -16.34
CA SER A 81 3.02 -8.86 -16.31
C SER A 81 2.33 -9.18 -14.99
N CYS A 82 1.49 -8.25 -14.54
CA CYS A 82 0.58 -8.45 -13.43
C CYS A 82 -0.59 -9.32 -13.89
N LYS A 83 -0.86 -10.42 -13.20
CA LYS A 83 -2.03 -11.28 -13.46
C LYS A 83 -3.15 -10.89 -12.50
N TYR A 84 -4.35 -10.67 -13.02
CA TYR A 84 -5.50 -10.27 -12.23
C TYR A 84 -6.75 -10.99 -12.71
N GLU A 85 -7.76 -11.02 -11.84
CA GLU A 85 -9.07 -11.58 -12.18
C GLU A 85 -9.94 -10.49 -12.81
N SER A 86 -10.52 -10.81 -13.96
CA SER A 86 -11.52 -9.99 -14.64
C SER A 86 -12.62 -10.89 -15.17
N ASN A 87 -13.85 -10.65 -14.74
CA ASN A 87 -15.05 -11.42 -15.15
C ASN A 87 -14.88 -12.95 -14.99
N GLY A 88 -14.29 -13.37 -13.88
CA GLY A 88 -14.07 -14.77 -13.53
C GLY A 88 -12.91 -15.45 -14.27
N SER A 89 -12.16 -14.70 -15.07
CA SER A 89 -11.03 -15.22 -15.87
C SER A 89 -9.72 -14.52 -15.50
N VAL A 90 -8.59 -15.16 -15.79
CA VAL A 90 -7.27 -14.54 -15.61
C VAL A 90 -6.97 -13.65 -16.81
N THR A 91 -6.66 -12.39 -16.53
CA THR A 91 -6.12 -11.42 -17.50
C THR A 91 -4.74 -10.98 -17.04
N SER A 92 -3.93 -10.45 -17.94
CA SER A 92 -2.61 -9.90 -17.60
C SER A 92 -2.40 -8.52 -18.21
N SER A 93 -1.59 -7.70 -17.54
CA SER A 93 -1.17 -6.38 -18.02
C SER A 93 0.32 -6.17 -17.77
N THR A 94 1.02 -5.53 -18.71
CA THR A 94 2.39 -5.05 -18.54
C THR A 94 2.45 -3.68 -17.85
N GLU A 95 1.34 -2.95 -17.86
CA GLU A 95 1.17 -1.67 -17.18
C GLU A 95 0.47 -1.89 -15.84
N PHE A 96 1.22 -1.72 -14.75
CA PHE A 96 0.71 -1.93 -13.41
C PHE A 96 1.57 -1.21 -12.36
N SER A 97 1.01 -1.07 -11.16
CA SER A 97 1.71 -0.61 -9.96
C SER A 97 1.99 -1.78 -9.01
N ILE A 98 3.01 -1.67 -8.17
CA ILE A 98 3.41 -2.67 -7.18
C ILE A 98 3.24 -2.09 -5.78
N LEU A 99 2.61 -2.86 -4.88
CA LEU A 99 2.47 -2.44 -3.49
C LEU A 99 3.83 -2.47 -2.79
N SER A 100 4.20 -1.31 -2.25
CA SER A 100 5.50 -1.07 -1.66
C SER A 100 5.39 -0.45 -0.27
N ASN A 101 6.45 -0.64 0.50
CA ASN A 101 6.60 -0.13 1.85
C ASN A 101 7.86 0.75 1.97
N PRO A 102 7.91 1.90 1.27
CA PRO A 102 9.11 2.74 1.24
C PRO A 102 9.46 3.33 2.61
N ASN A 103 8.45 3.53 3.47
CA ASN A 103 8.58 4.14 4.78
C ASN A 103 8.84 3.13 5.91
N GLY A 104 9.01 1.84 5.59
CA GLY A 104 9.31 0.81 6.59
C GLY A 104 8.18 0.57 7.61
N ALA A 105 6.92 0.71 7.20
CA ALA A 105 5.75 0.38 8.00
C ALA A 105 5.83 -1.05 8.55
N LYS A 106 5.40 -1.27 9.80
CA LYS A 106 5.31 -2.63 10.33
C LYS A 106 4.11 -3.33 9.69
N ILE A 107 4.39 -4.28 8.81
CA ILE A 107 3.37 -5.12 8.18
C ILE A 107 3.31 -6.50 8.84
N ASP A 108 2.13 -7.09 8.89
CA ASP A 108 1.90 -8.44 9.41
C ASP A 108 0.71 -9.09 8.70
N TYR A 109 0.46 -10.36 8.98
CA TYR A 109 -0.64 -11.15 8.44
C TYR A 109 -1.54 -11.64 9.57
N LYS A 110 -2.83 -11.32 9.49
CA LYS A 110 -3.79 -11.68 10.55
C LYS A 110 -4.93 -12.54 10.02
N TYR A 111 -5.11 -13.69 10.66
CA TYR A 111 -6.28 -14.54 10.43
C TYR A 111 -7.54 -13.89 10.98
N ARG A 112 -8.63 -14.02 10.22
CA ARG A 112 -9.99 -13.79 10.69
C ARG A 112 -10.93 -14.84 10.11
N PRO A 113 -11.85 -15.40 10.93
CA PRO A 113 -12.89 -16.27 10.41
C PRO A 113 -13.76 -15.57 9.36
N ALA A 114 -14.29 -16.35 8.41
CA ALA A 114 -15.35 -15.88 7.53
C ALA A 114 -16.51 -15.30 8.36
N ASN A 115 -17.18 -14.26 7.83
CA ASN A 115 -18.29 -13.55 8.49
C ASN A 115 -17.90 -12.72 9.74
N LYS A 116 -16.61 -12.54 10.02
CA LYS A 116 -16.14 -11.51 10.97
C LYS A 116 -15.64 -10.28 10.20
N PRO A 117 -15.76 -9.07 10.79
CA PRO A 117 -15.23 -7.88 10.15
C PRO A 117 -13.71 -8.00 9.95
N PRO A 118 -13.16 -7.35 8.91
CA PRO A 118 -11.73 -7.25 8.70
C PRO A 118 -10.99 -6.81 9.99
N PRO A 119 -9.78 -7.29 10.25
CA PRO A 119 -9.01 -6.86 11.40
C PRO A 119 -8.68 -5.37 11.31
N SER A 120 -8.45 -4.72 12.46
CA SER A 120 -7.89 -3.37 12.49
C SER A 120 -6.57 -3.33 11.73
N GLY A 121 -6.33 -2.25 10.98
CA GLY A 121 -5.14 -2.11 10.13
C GLY A 121 -5.17 -2.91 8.83
N ALA A 122 -6.26 -3.62 8.51
CA ALA A 122 -6.38 -4.33 7.23
C ALA A 122 -6.18 -3.38 6.04
N VAL A 123 -5.27 -3.74 5.15
CA VAL A 123 -4.92 -2.95 3.98
C VAL A 123 -6.05 -3.08 2.96
N LYS A 124 -6.75 -1.98 2.69
CA LYS A 124 -7.77 -1.93 1.62
C LYS A 124 -7.09 -2.00 0.26
N CYS A 125 -7.76 -2.65 -0.68
CA CYS A 125 -7.44 -2.48 -2.10
C CYS A 125 -8.32 -1.37 -2.70
N ASN A 126 -7.99 -0.91 -3.91
CA ASN A 126 -8.74 0.16 -4.56
C ASN A 126 -9.96 -0.33 -5.38
N GLU A 127 -10.26 -1.63 -5.34
CA GLU A 127 -11.41 -2.24 -6.02
C GLU A 127 -12.65 -2.25 -5.12
N GLY A 128 -13.46 -1.19 -5.19
CA GLY A 128 -14.72 -1.11 -4.43
C GLY A 128 -14.54 -0.98 -2.90
N SER A 129 -15.66 -0.94 -2.19
CA SER A 129 -15.67 -0.55 -0.75
C SER A 129 -15.29 -1.68 0.22
N TYR A 130 -15.39 -2.94 -0.21
CA TYR A 130 -15.22 -4.13 0.65
C TYR A 130 -14.05 -5.02 0.22
N CYS A 131 -13.05 -4.45 -0.45
CA CYS A 131 -11.87 -5.15 -0.88
C CYS A 131 -10.67 -4.90 0.04
N PHE A 132 -9.99 -5.98 0.40
CA PHE A 132 -8.78 -5.96 1.21
C PHE A 132 -7.69 -6.79 0.57
N LEU A 133 -6.43 -6.53 0.89
CA LEU A 133 -5.30 -7.33 0.44
C LEU A 133 -4.99 -8.42 1.46
N GLY A 134 -4.55 -9.57 0.96
CA GLY A 134 -4.15 -10.68 1.79
C GLY A 134 -3.56 -11.82 0.99
N LYS A 135 -3.39 -12.95 1.66
CA LYS A 135 -2.93 -14.18 1.04
C LYS A 135 -3.73 -15.37 1.55
N SER A 136 -3.86 -16.39 0.72
CA SER A 136 -4.37 -17.69 1.16
C SER A 136 -3.33 -18.42 1.99
N VAL A 137 -3.81 -19.34 2.83
CA VAL A 137 -3.00 -20.34 3.52
C VAL A 137 -3.25 -21.69 2.87
N TYR A 138 -2.19 -22.44 2.61
CA TYR A 138 -2.31 -23.78 2.04
C TYR A 138 -2.99 -24.69 3.06
N ASN A 139 -4.08 -25.35 2.67
CA ASN A 139 -4.78 -26.27 3.56
C ASN A 139 -5.14 -27.60 2.88
N ASP A 140 -5.32 -27.62 1.55
CA ASP A 140 -5.99 -28.75 0.88
C ASP A 140 -5.52 -29.03 -0.57
N GLY A 141 -4.49 -28.34 -1.07
CA GLY A 141 -4.05 -28.46 -2.47
C GLY A 141 -4.96 -27.77 -3.49
N ILE A 142 -6.06 -27.15 -3.05
CA ILE A 142 -6.92 -26.33 -3.89
C ILE A 142 -6.35 -24.91 -3.94
N CYS A 143 -5.95 -24.35 -2.80
CA CYS A 143 -5.41 -23.00 -2.72
C CYS A 143 -3.88 -22.98 -2.67
N GLU A 144 -3.25 -22.14 -3.50
CA GLU A 144 -1.83 -21.80 -3.42
C GLU A 144 -1.64 -20.64 -2.43
N GLU A 145 -0.49 -20.52 -1.76
CA GLU A 145 -0.20 -19.43 -0.81
C GLU A 145 0.18 -18.11 -1.51
N LEU A 146 -0.71 -17.63 -2.38
CA LEU A 146 -0.46 -16.48 -3.22
C LEU A 146 -1.16 -15.22 -2.71
N PRO A 147 -0.66 -14.02 -3.09
CA PRO A 147 -1.42 -12.79 -2.91
C PRO A 147 -2.77 -12.86 -3.60
N GLY A 148 -3.75 -12.15 -3.04
CA GLY A 148 -5.04 -11.97 -3.66
C GLY A 148 -5.84 -10.85 -3.02
N LYS A 149 -7.03 -10.63 -3.58
CA LYS A 149 -8.03 -9.71 -3.02
C LYS A 149 -9.01 -10.47 -2.16
N ILE A 150 -9.32 -9.95 -0.98
CA ILE A 150 -10.33 -10.48 -0.06
C ILE A 150 -11.59 -9.66 -0.23
N VAL A 151 -12.70 -10.34 -0.55
CA VAL A 151 -14.03 -9.74 -0.62
C VAL A 151 -14.76 -9.93 0.71
N ALA A 152 -14.90 -8.85 1.48
CA ALA A 152 -15.64 -8.84 2.72
C ALA A 152 -17.16 -8.59 2.48
N PRO A 153 -18.06 -9.05 3.38
CA PRO A 153 -17.82 -9.87 4.57
C PRO A 153 -17.72 -11.38 4.28
N ARG A 154 -17.83 -11.79 3.01
CA ARG A 154 -17.80 -13.21 2.60
C ARG A 154 -16.54 -13.93 3.06
N GLY A 155 -15.43 -13.20 3.28
CA GLY A 155 -14.18 -13.78 3.79
C GLY A 155 -13.55 -14.70 2.75
N GLN A 156 -13.70 -14.36 1.48
CA GLN A 156 -13.20 -15.12 0.35
C GLN A 156 -12.05 -14.36 -0.30
N LEU A 157 -10.92 -15.04 -0.48
CA LEU A 157 -9.80 -14.51 -1.25
C LEU A 157 -9.91 -14.99 -2.69
N ILE A 158 -9.92 -14.04 -3.63
CA ILE A 158 -9.84 -14.27 -5.06
C ILE A 158 -8.38 -14.05 -5.46
N MET A 159 -7.78 -15.06 -6.09
CA MET A 159 -6.40 -15.00 -6.58
C MET A 159 -6.28 -15.59 -7.98
N THR A 160 -5.23 -15.18 -8.67
CA THR A 160 -4.76 -15.82 -9.90
C THR A 160 -3.62 -16.77 -9.55
N THR A 161 -3.78 -18.04 -9.89
CA THR A 161 -2.80 -19.09 -9.59
C THR A 161 -1.65 -19.14 -10.58
N SER A 162 -0.59 -19.87 -10.23
CA SER A 162 0.56 -20.11 -11.10
C SER A 162 0.19 -20.81 -12.43
N ASN A 163 -0.87 -21.62 -12.45
CA ASN A 163 -1.41 -22.27 -13.64
C ASN A 163 -2.48 -21.45 -14.40
N ASN A 164 -2.50 -20.13 -14.23
CA ASN A 164 -3.41 -19.20 -14.90
C ASN A 164 -4.90 -19.52 -14.68
N LYS A 165 -5.28 -19.86 -13.45
CA LYS A 165 -6.70 -20.02 -13.04
C LYS A 165 -7.08 -18.97 -12.00
N VAL A 166 -8.35 -18.61 -11.99
CA VAL A 166 -8.94 -17.88 -10.86
C VAL A 166 -9.36 -18.90 -9.82
N LYS A 167 -8.98 -18.67 -8.56
CA LYS A 167 -9.45 -19.49 -7.43
C LYS A 167 -9.99 -18.62 -6.31
N THR A 168 -10.98 -19.17 -5.62
CA THR A 168 -11.60 -18.59 -4.44
C THR A 168 -11.26 -19.43 -3.22
N CYS A 169 -10.65 -18.80 -2.21
CA CYS A 169 -10.10 -19.48 -1.03
C CYS A 169 -10.76 -18.98 0.26
N GLY A 170 -11.08 -19.90 1.17
CA GLY A 170 -11.69 -19.60 2.48
C GLY A 170 -10.68 -19.49 3.63
N SER A 171 -9.51 -20.10 3.51
CA SER A 171 -8.42 -20.00 4.49
C SER A 171 -7.52 -18.82 4.14
N ILE A 172 -7.72 -17.69 4.81
CA ILE A 172 -7.13 -16.41 4.40
C ILE A 172 -6.42 -15.70 5.56
N LEU A 173 -5.39 -14.93 5.22
CA LEU A 173 -4.73 -13.98 6.10
C LEU A 173 -4.81 -12.59 5.49
N TYR A 174 -5.32 -11.63 6.27
CA TYR A 174 -5.35 -10.22 5.88
C TYR A 174 -3.96 -9.64 6.01
N LEU A 175 -3.50 -8.89 5.00
CA LEU A 175 -2.37 -8.00 5.16
C LEU A 175 -2.79 -6.86 6.09
N ILE A 176 -2.07 -6.66 7.17
CA ILE A 176 -2.31 -5.57 8.13
C ILE A 176 -1.09 -4.66 8.22
N LYS A 177 -1.35 -3.37 8.40
CA LYS A 177 -0.35 -2.37 8.82
C LYS A 177 -0.58 -2.01 10.29
N ASN A 178 0.49 -2.01 11.09
CA ASN A 178 0.48 -1.68 12.51
C ASN A 178 1.21 -0.37 12.79
#